data_AF-A0A1H3MIA2-F1
#
_entry.id   AF-A0A1H3MIA2-F1
#
_cell.length_a   1.000
_cell.length_b   1.000
_cell.length_c   1.000
_cell.angle_alpha   90.00
_cell.angle_beta   90.00
_cell.angle_gamma   90.00
#
_symmetry.space_group_name_H-M   'P 1'
#
loop_
_entity.id
_entity.type
_entity.pdbx_description
1 polymer ?
#
loop_
_entity_poly.entity_id
_entity_poly.type
_entity_poly.pdbx_seq_one_letter_code
_entity_poly.pdbx_strand_id
1 'polypeptide(L)'
;MFIDRIVERENACVKALKMAKKSGYLTYIYGAGECSVNVEKRFKDFKFDGKVVNRKYYKEFSESDCLEDILEQTTTKINLLVAFKGFEKKQLVSFRDKINMILDYDCFCQNTNVDSSLLDYEFVNDNRDKLENVSNKLSDEYSREVMAAYINQKISMKYDYLKNYARNKQYFDEFVPFSENEVFVDCGAYIGDSAIAFIEELKKRGINSYEKILSFEPDPYNYKTMLKRKIKNQLCFNKGTSDHVGKSKFSINDTSSTFSSSGEISVDVDTLDNMIDERITYIKNGH
;
A
#
# COMPACT_ATOMS: atom_id res chain seq x y z
N MET A 1 18.24 -9.42 -20.55
CA MET A 1 18.21 -8.10 -19.89
C MET A 1 17.02 -8.06 -18.95
N PHE A 2 17.05 -7.27 -17.88
CA PHE A 2 15.92 -7.09 -16.96
C PHE A 2 14.64 -6.70 -17.71
N ILE A 3 14.78 -5.85 -18.73
CA ILE A 3 13.66 -5.39 -19.54
C ILE A 3 12.89 -6.51 -20.26
N ASP A 4 13.55 -7.63 -20.58
CA ASP A 4 12.91 -8.78 -21.23
C ASP A 4 11.90 -9.47 -20.28
N ARG A 5 12.01 -9.22 -18.98
CA ARG A 5 11.09 -9.70 -17.95
C ARG A 5 9.85 -8.83 -17.79
N ILE A 6 9.84 -7.64 -18.40
CA ILE A 6 8.65 -6.80 -18.47
C ILE A 6 7.84 -7.29 -19.65
N VAL A 7 6.68 -7.88 -19.41
CA VAL A 7 5.82 -8.52 -20.43
C VAL A 7 4.52 -7.74 -20.65
N GLU A 8 4.07 -6.99 -19.65
CA GLU A 8 2.91 -6.13 -19.78
C GLU A 8 3.28 -4.87 -20.57
N ARG A 9 2.38 -4.46 -21.48
CA ARG A 9 2.55 -3.29 -22.36
C ARG A 9 1.43 -2.28 -22.20
N GLU A 10 0.30 -2.70 -21.65
CA GLU A 10 -0.91 -1.92 -21.53
C GLU A 10 -1.57 -2.17 -20.17
N ASN A 11 -2.33 -1.19 -19.69
CA ASN A 11 -3.11 -1.36 -18.48
C ASN A 11 -4.35 -2.24 -18.74
N ALA A 12 -4.36 -3.43 -18.12
CA ALA A 12 -5.41 -4.41 -18.32
C ALA A 12 -6.76 -3.95 -17.76
N CYS A 13 -6.76 -3.18 -16.66
CA CYS A 13 -7.97 -2.57 -16.11
C CYS A 13 -8.56 -1.53 -17.08
N VAL A 14 -7.74 -0.66 -17.67
CA VAL A 14 -8.18 0.31 -18.70
C VAL A 14 -8.77 -0.43 -19.92
N LYS A 15 -8.12 -1.49 -20.37
CA LYS A 15 -8.63 -2.33 -21.48
C LYS A 15 -9.98 -2.95 -21.14
N ALA A 16 -10.13 -3.49 -19.93
CA ALA A 16 -11.39 -4.06 -19.46
C ALA A 16 -12.49 -3.01 -19.31
N LEU A 17 -12.16 -1.79 -18.83
CA LEU A 17 -13.10 -0.67 -18.78
C LEU A 17 -13.55 -0.24 -20.17
N LYS A 18 -12.65 -0.18 -21.16
CA LYS A 18 -13.03 0.07 -22.57
C LYS A 18 -14.01 -0.98 -23.10
N MET A 19 -13.86 -2.25 -22.70
CA MET A 19 -14.81 -3.32 -23.04
C MET A 19 -16.15 -3.15 -22.32
N ALA A 20 -16.15 -2.82 -21.04
CA ALA A 20 -17.35 -2.53 -20.25
C ALA A 20 -18.15 -1.36 -20.86
N LYS A 21 -17.47 -0.29 -21.29
CA LYS A 21 -18.12 0.82 -22.00
C LYS A 21 -18.75 0.39 -23.34
N LYS A 22 -18.06 -0.49 -24.09
CA LYS A 22 -18.57 -1.01 -25.36
C LYS A 22 -19.78 -1.94 -25.20
N SER A 23 -19.97 -2.57 -24.04
CA SER A 23 -21.13 -3.44 -23.80
C SER A 23 -22.44 -2.66 -23.64
N GLY A 24 -22.37 -1.35 -23.37
CA GLY A 24 -23.55 -0.49 -23.20
C GLY A 24 -24.27 -0.66 -21.85
N TYR A 25 -23.79 -1.54 -20.98
CA TYR A 25 -24.32 -1.72 -19.64
C TYR A 25 -23.75 -0.69 -18.65
N LEU A 26 -24.56 -0.32 -17.66
CA LEU A 26 -24.16 0.58 -16.58
C LEU A 26 -22.95 0.00 -15.85
N THR A 27 -21.97 0.83 -15.54
CA THR A 27 -20.71 0.44 -14.90
C THR A 27 -20.55 1.16 -13.57
N TYR A 28 -20.60 0.40 -12.49
CA TYR A 28 -20.50 0.92 -11.13
C TYR A 28 -19.14 0.63 -10.50
N ILE A 29 -18.69 1.54 -9.65
CA ILE A 29 -17.58 1.29 -8.72
C ILE A 29 -18.15 0.50 -7.54
N TYR A 30 -17.70 -0.73 -7.36
CA TYR A 30 -18.13 -1.59 -6.28
C TYR A 30 -17.17 -1.48 -5.10
N GLY A 31 -17.52 -0.66 -4.12
CA GLY A 31 -16.69 -0.29 -2.99
C GLY A 31 -16.89 1.18 -2.57
N ALA A 32 -16.35 1.55 -1.42
CA ALA A 32 -16.45 2.89 -0.86
C ALA A 32 -15.13 3.32 -0.20
N GLY A 33 -15.09 4.55 0.30
CA GLY A 33 -13.92 5.12 0.99
C GLY A 33 -12.76 5.42 0.05
N GLU A 34 -11.54 5.31 0.58
CA GLU A 34 -10.30 5.66 -0.14
C GLU A 34 -10.16 4.94 -1.49
N CYS A 35 -10.58 3.67 -1.56
CA CYS A 35 -10.44 2.86 -2.76
C CYS A 35 -11.30 3.38 -3.91
N SER A 36 -12.56 3.75 -3.64
CA SER A 36 -13.45 4.28 -4.67
C SER A 36 -12.97 5.65 -5.16
N VAL A 37 -12.49 6.50 -4.25
CA VAL A 37 -11.89 7.80 -4.58
C VAL A 37 -10.64 7.62 -5.47
N ASN A 38 -9.78 6.65 -5.15
CA ASN A 38 -8.59 6.35 -5.96
C ASN A 38 -8.94 5.83 -7.35
N VAL A 39 -9.98 5.00 -7.46
CA VAL A 39 -10.51 4.54 -8.75
C VAL A 39 -11.02 5.72 -9.59
N GLU A 40 -11.79 6.64 -9.00
CA GLU A 40 -12.29 7.83 -9.69
C GLU A 40 -11.14 8.75 -10.18
N LYS A 41 -10.16 9.02 -9.32
CA LYS A 41 -8.98 9.83 -9.68
C LYS A 41 -8.21 9.21 -10.84
N ARG A 42 -7.98 7.89 -10.76
CA ARG A 42 -7.19 7.16 -11.76
C ARG A 42 -7.88 7.06 -13.11
N PHE A 43 -9.20 6.84 -13.10
CA PHE A 43 -10.00 6.69 -14.31
C PHE A 43 -10.93 7.89 -14.52
N LYS A 44 -10.42 9.11 -14.32
CA LYS A 44 -11.20 10.36 -14.43
C LYS A 44 -11.91 10.55 -15.77
N ASP A 45 -11.36 9.98 -16.84
CA ASP A 45 -11.93 10.05 -18.19
C ASP A 45 -13.00 8.97 -18.44
N PHE A 46 -13.16 8.03 -17.50
CA PHE A 46 -14.21 7.04 -17.51
C PHE A 46 -15.39 7.51 -16.66
N LYS A 47 -16.55 7.67 -17.29
CA LYS A 47 -17.79 8.01 -16.59
C LYS A 47 -18.41 6.74 -15.99
N PHE A 48 -18.33 6.60 -14.67
CA PHE A 48 -19.05 5.58 -13.92
C PHE A 48 -20.50 6.02 -13.66
N ASP A 49 -21.41 5.07 -13.51
CA ASP A 49 -22.85 5.30 -13.28
C ASP A 49 -23.21 5.42 -11.80
N GLY A 50 -22.24 5.19 -10.91
CA GLY A 50 -22.40 5.35 -9.47
C GLY A 50 -21.41 4.51 -8.68
N LYS A 51 -21.51 4.61 -7.35
CA LYS A 51 -20.80 3.77 -6.38
C LYS A 51 -21.81 2.86 -5.72
N VAL A 52 -21.45 1.60 -5.53
CA VAL A 52 -22.32 0.60 -4.91
C VAL A 52 -21.58 -0.16 -3.82
N VAL A 53 -22.29 -0.51 -2.76
CA VAL A 53 -21.78 -1.34 -1.65
C VAL A 53 -22.79 -2.42 -1.32
N ASN A 54 -22.33 -3.52 -0.70
CA ASN A 54 -23.28 -4.52 -0.18
C ASN A 54 -24.22 -3.90 0.85
N ARG A 55 -25.44 -4.44 0.95
CA ARG A 55 -26.47 -4.06 1.91
C ARG A 55 -25.95 -3.98 3.35
N LYS A 56 -25.03 -4.88 3.75
CA LYS A 56 -24.40 -4.85 5.08
C LYS A 56 -23.54 -3.61 5.36
N TYR A 57 -23.06 -2.92 4.32
CA TYR A 57 -22.24 -1.72 4.40
C TYR A 57 -23.00 -0.46 3.97
N TYR A 58 -24.18 -0.62 3.39
CA TYR A 58 -25.03 0.48 2.95
C TYR A 58 -25.51 1.30 4.14
N LYS A 59 -25.48 2.62 3.98
CA LYS A 59 -26.07 3.59 4.92
C LYS A 59 -26.95 4.54 4.13
N GLU A 60 -28.14 4.80 4.64
CA GLU A 60 -29.06 5.78 4.07
C GLU A 60 -28.36 7.14 3.99
N PHE A 61 -28.55 7.86 2.87
CA PHE A 61 -27.91 9.15 2.56
C PHE A 61 -26.39 9.11 2.36
N SER A 62 -25.78 7.93 2.18
CA SER A 62 -24.38 7.85 1.77
C SER A 62 -24.20 8.11 0.26
N GLU A 63 -22.98 8.40 -0.17
CA GLU A 63 -22.64 8.56 -1.61
C GLU A 63 -22.72 7.26 -2.42
N SER A 64 -23.03 6.13 -1.78
CA SER A 64 -23.09 4.81 -2.42
C SER A 64 -24.47 4.20 -2.31
N ASP A 65 -24.93 3.60 -3.39
CA ASP A 65 -26.19 2.86 -3.45
C ASP A 65 -26.00 1.42 -2.92
N CYS A 66 -27.12 0.78 -2.55
CA CYS A 66 -27.15 -0.63 -2.20
C CYS A 66 -27.08 -1.48 -3.48
N LEU A 67 -26.03 -2.30 -3.61
CA LEU A 67 -25.81 -3.16 -4.77
C LEU A 67 -26.97 -4.15 -4.96
N GLU A 68 -27.43 -4.76 -3.88
CA GLU A 68 -28.52 -5.75 -3.90
C GLU A 68 -29.83 -5.11 -4.38
N ASP A 69 -30.17 -3.91 -3.95
CA ASP A 69 -31.39 -3.21 -4.41
C ASP A 69 -31.31 -2.91 -5.93
N ILE A 70 -30.15 -2.50 -6.45
CA ILE A 70 -29.94 -2.30 -7.89
C ILE A 70 -30.09 -3.62 -8.66
N LEU A 71 -29.48 -4.70 -8.17
CA LEU A 71 -29.50 -6.01 -8.83
C LEU A 71 -30.90 -6.66 -8.82
N GLU A 72 -31.69 -6.42 -7.76
CA GLU A 72 -33.07 -6.89 -7.63
C GLU A 72 -34.02 -6.13 -8.58
N GLN A 73 -33.79 -4.83 -8.79
CA GLN A 73 -34.68 -3.97 -9.58
C GLN A 73 -34.29 -3.88 -11.07
N THR A 74 -33.03 -4.14 -11.42
CA THR A 74 -32.57 -3.98 -12.81
C THR A 74 -33.20 -5.00 -13.77
N THR A 75 -33.62 -4.49 -14.93
CA THR A 75 -34.08 -5.29 -16.08
C THR A 75 -32.94 -5.65 -17.04
N THR A 76 -31.77 -5.03 -16.88
CA THR A 76 -30.58 -5.26 -17.72
C THR A 76 -29.39 -5.71 -16.87
N LYS A 77 -28.29 -6.12 -17.52
CA LYS A 77 -27.06 -6.44 -16.79
C LYS A 77 -26.29 -5.19 -16.41
N ILE A 78 -25.41 -5.31 -15.40
CA ILE A 78 -24.47 -4.26 -15.01
C ILE A 78 -23.02 -4.74 -15.04
N ASN A 79 -22.07 -3.81 -15.09
CA ASN A 79 -20.64 -4.05 -14.89
C ASN A 79 -20.23 -3.55 -13.50
N LEU A 80 -19.30 -4.24 -12.86
CA LEU A 80 -18.78 -3.88 -11.54
C LEU A 80 -17.26 -3.78 -11.59
N LEU A 81 -16.70 -2.62 -11.20
CA LEU A 81 -15.27 -2.48 -10.92
C LEU A 81 -15.04 -2.59 -9.41
N VAL A 82 -14.38 -3.66 -8.98
CA VAL A 82 -14.09 -3.93 -7.58
C VAL A 82 -13.09 -2.90 -7.05
N ALA A 83 -13.44 -2.25 -5.95
CA ALA A 83 -12.66 -1.21 -5.29
C ALA A 83 -12.55 -1.49 -3.77
N PHE A 84 -12.20 -2.73 -3.39
CA PHE A 84 -11.89 -3.13 -2.01
C PHE A 84 -11.11 -4.44 -1.97
N LYS A 85 -10.50 -4.76 -0.82
CA LYS A 85 -9.75 -6.01 -0.61
C LYS A 85 -10.65 -7.18 -0.21
N GLY A 86 -10.24 -8.40 -0.56
CA GLY A 86 -10.93 -9.61 -0.13
C GLY A 86 -12.26 -9.85 -0.86
N PHE A 87 -12.41 -9.30 -2.06
CA PHE A 87 -13.53 -9.65 -2.91
C PHE A 87 -13.49 -11.14 -3.25
N GLU A 88 -14.65 -11.78 -3.14
CA GLU A 88 -14.83 -13.17 -3.53
C GLU A 88 -16.04 -13.29 -4.44
N LYS A 89 -15.87 -13.88 -5.63
CA LYS A 89 -16.96 -14.06 -6.62
C LYS A 89 -18.19 -14.76 -6.04
N LYS A 90 -18.02 -15.62 -5.02
CA LYS A 90 -19.12 -16.31 -4.34
C LYS A 90 -20.17 -15.35 -3.75
N GLN A 91 -19.77 -14.13 -3.40
CA GLN A 91 -20.66 -13.09 -2.88
C GLN A 91 -21.73 -12.64 -3.88
N LEU A 92 -21.50 -12.86 -5.18
CA LEU A 92 -22.39 -12.40 -6.27
C LEU A 92 -23.03 -13.56 -7.04
N VAL A 93 -22.90 -14.81 -6.57
CA VAL A 93 -23.41 -16.00 -7.28
C VAL A 93 -24.91 -15.92 -7.51
N SER A 94 -25.69 -15.47 -6.53
CA SER A 94 -27.15 -15.34 -6.64
C SER A 94 -27.60 -14.30 -7.68
N PHE A 95 -26.70 -13.41 -8.10
CA PHE A 95 -26.97 -12.35 -9.07
C PHE A 95 -26.18 -12.49 -10.37
N ARG A 96 -25.59 -13.67 -10.64
CA ARG A 96 -24.73 -13.89 -11.81
C ARG A 96 -25.39 -13.51 -13.13
N ASP A 97 -26.69 -13.78 -13.29
CA ASP A 97 -27.43 -13.49 -14.52
C ASP A 97 -27.70 -11.99 -14.73
N LYS A 98 -27.53 -11.18 -13.67
CA LYS A 98 -27.67 -9.71 -13.67
C LYS A 98 -26.34 -8.99 -13.86
N ILE A 99 -25.22 -9.72 -13.91
CA ILE A 99 -23.89 -9.13 -14.03
C ILE A 99 -23.28 -9.50 -15.38
N ASN A 100 -22.85 -8.50 -16.14
CA ASN A 100 -22.15 -8.68 -17.41
C ASN A 100 -20.65 -8.89 -17.19
N MET A 101 -20.01 -8.00 -16.42
CA MET A 101 -18.58 -8.07 -16.14
C MET A 101 -18.29 -7.74 -14.68
N ILE A 102 -17.33 -8.44 -14.12
CA ILE A 102 -16.68 -8.11 -12.84
C ILE A 102 -15.22 -7.83 -13.17
N LEU A 103 -14.82 -6.57 -13.01
CA LEU A 103 -13.46 -6.10 -13.19
C LEU A 103 -12.79 -6.11 -11.82
N ASP A 104 -11.99 -7.13 -11.57
CA ASP A 104 -11.26 -7.33 -10.31
C ASP A 104 -9.76 -7.14 -10.57
N TYR A 105 -9.30 -5.92 -10.32
CA TYR A 105 -7.93 -5.46 -10.52
C TYR A 105 -7.46 -4.70 -9.29
N ASP A 106 -6.15 -4.49 -9.20
CA ASP A 106 -5.49 -3.84 -8.08
C ASP A 106 -5.82 -2.36 -7.97
N CYS A 107 -6.93 -2.08 -7.30
CA CYS A 107 -7.40 -0.75 -6.97
C CYS A 107 -6.43 -0.01 -6.02
N PHE A 108 -5.57 -0.72 -5.31
CA PHE A 108 -4.48 -0.17 -4.49
C PHE A 108 -3.15 -0.09 -5.25
N CYS A 109 -3.06 -0.70 -6.43
CA CYS A 109 -1.86 -0.60 -7.25
C CYS A 109 -1.64 0.88 -7.55
N GLN A 110 -0.51 1.40 -7.08
CA GLN A 110 -0.13 2.81 -7.22
C GLN A 110 -0.90 3.75 -6.28
N ASN A 111 -1.38 3.26 -5.12
CA ASN A 111 -1.82 4.10 -4.00
C ASN A 111 -0.61 4.78 -3.33
N THR A 112 0.03 5.68 -4.06
CA THR A 112 1.17 6.47 -3.62
C THR A 112 0.86 7.93 -3.92
N ASN A 113 1.40 8.86 -3.12
CA ASN A 113 1.34 10.31 -3.40
C ASN A 113 2.02 10.72 -4.72
N VAL A 114 2.64 9.77 -5.42
CA VAL A 114 3.19 9.92 -6.77
C VAL A 114 2.08 9.70 -7.79
N ASP A 115 2.01 10.57 -8.80
CA ASP A 115 1.05 10.44 -9.90
C ASP A 115 1.16 9.04 -10.53
N SER A 116 0.12 8.25 -10.29
CA SER A 116 0.06 6.85 -10.67
C SER A 116 0.01 6.63 -12.18
N SER A 117 -0.29 7.68 -12.97
CA SER A 117 -0.18 7.65 -14.43
C SER A 117 1.27 7.50 -14.92
N LEU A 118 2.27 7.60 -14.04
CA LEU A 118 3.69 7.59 -14.37
C LEU A 118 4.35 6.20 -14.37
N LEU A 119 3.70 5.10 -13.97
CA LEU A 119 4.31 3.76 -13.95
C LEU A 119 3.70 2.82 -14.99
N ASP A 120 3.66 3.28 -16.23
CA ASP A 120 3.25 2.51 -17.40
C ASP A 120 4.46 1.93 -18.16
N TYR A 121 4.21 1.35 -19.34
CA TYR A 121 5.28 0.78 -20.15
C TYR A 121 6.19 1.85 -20.77
N GLU A 122 5.67 3.04 -21.07
CA GLU A 122 6.48 4.15 -21.60
C GLU A 122 7.49 4.61 -20.56
N PHE A 123 7.08 4.77 -19.30
CA PHE A 123 8.00 5.05 -18.20
C PHE A 123 9.11 4.02 -18.08
N VAL A 124 8.77 2.73 -18.19
CA VAL A 124 9.75 1.65 -18.11
C VAL A 124 10.75 1.75 -19.27
N ASN A 125 10.29 2.10 -20.47
CA ASN A 125 11.16 2.27 -21.62
C ASN A 125 12.08 3.49 -21.46
N ASP A 126 11.55 4.63 -20.99
CA ASP A 126 12.29 5.86 -20.75
C ASP A 126 13.31 5.73 -19.61
N ASN A 127 13.11 4.79 -18.69
CA ASN A 127 13.99 4.52 -17.56
C ASN A 127 14.69 3.15 -17.64
N ARG A 128 14.76 2.55 -18.85
CA ARG A 128 15.31 1.20 -19.07
C ARG A 128 16.66 0.99 -18.41
N ASP A 129 17.63 1.87 -18.67
CA ASP A 129 19.00 1.72 -18.17
C ASP A 129 19.08 1.84 -16.64
N LYS A 130 18.24 2.71 -16.05
CA LYS A 130 18.16 2.87 -14.60
C LYS A 130 17.58 1.62 -13.95
N LEU A 131 16.51 1.07 -14.52
CA LEU A 131 15.87 -0.15 -14.03
C LEU A 131 16.79 -1.37 -14.18
N GLU A 132 17.50 -1.48 -15.30
CA GLU A 132 18.52 -2.51 -15.51
C GLU A 132 19.64 -2.40 -14.46
N ASN A 133 20.14 -1.18 -14.21
CA ASN A 133 21.16 -0.93 -13.19
C ASN A 133 20.69 -1.31 -11.77
N VAL A 134 19.43 -1.00 -11.41
CA VAL A 134 18.86 -1.45 -10.13
C VAL A 134 18.78 -2.97 -10.07
N SER A 135 18.29 -3.61 -11.13
CA SER A 135 18.20 -5.08 -11.19
C SER A 135 19.56 -5.75 -11.04
N ASN A 136 20.61 -5.20 -11.66
CA ASN A 136 21.98 -5.69 -11.57
C ASN A 136 22.61 -5.53 -10.18
N LYS A 137 22.09 -4.62 -9.34
CA LYS A 137 22.52 -4.44 -7.94
C LYS A 137 21.81 -5.40 -6.98
N LEU A 138 20.73 -6.06 -7.39
CA LEU A 138 20.05 -7.06 -6.58
C LEU A 138 20.88 -8.35 -6.56
N SER A 139 21.28 -8.79 -5.37
CA SER A 139 22.21 -9.91 -5.19
C SER A 139 21.64 -11.25 -5.63
N ASP A 140 20.33 -11.47 -5.46
CA ASP A 140 19.68 -12.75 -5.70
C ASP A 140 18.62 -12.69 -6.81
N GLU A 141 18.36 -13.85 -7.40
CA GLU A 141 17.42 -13.99 -8.52
C GLU A 141 15.97 -13.73 -8.10
N TYR A 142 15.61 -14.13 -6.88
CA TYR A 142 14.27 -13.93 -6.35
C TYR A 142 13.93 -12.44 -6.23
N SER A 143 14.85 -11.61 -5.75
CA SER A 143 14.69 -10.15 -5.71
C SER A 143 14.49 -9.55 -7.10
N ARG A 144 15.20 -10.04 -8.12
CA ARG A 144 15.01 -9.61 -9.52
C ARG A 144 13.65 -10.02 -10.08
N GLU A 145 13.16 -11.21 -9.73
CA GLU A 145 11.81 -11.67 -10.07
C GLU A 145 10.72 -10.83 -9.40
N VAL A 146 10.87 -10.55 -8.10
CA VAL A 146 9.95 -9.67 -7.34
C VAL A 146 9.90 -8.28 -7.96
N MET A 147 11.05 -7.70 -8.32
CA MET A 147 11.12 -6.40 -8.99
C MET A 147 10.38 -6.42 -10.32
N ALA A 148 10.58 -7.44 -11.16
CA ALA A 148 9.87 -7.57 -12.43
C ALA A 148 8.36 -7.77 -12.23
N ALA A 149 7.96 -8.59 -11.26
CA ALA A 149 6.56 -8.81 -10.91
C ALA A 149 5.89 -7.52 -10.43
N TYR A 150 6.57 -6.74 -9.58
CA TYR A 150 6.11 -5.43 -9.13
C TYR A 150 5.86 -4.49 -10.31
N ILE A 151 6.81 -4.36 -11.24
CA ILE A 151 6.63 -3.47 -12.41
C ILE A 151 5.51 -3.97 -13.33
N ASN A 152 5.43 -5.26 -13.62
CA ASN A 152 4.34 -5.81 -14.43
C ASN A 152 2.96 -5.60 -13.75
N GLN A 153 2.89 -5.70 -12.41
CA GLN A 153 1.70 -5.35 -11.66
C GLN A 153 1.36 -3.86 -11.80
N LYS A 154 2.35 -2.97 -11.74
CA LYS A 154 2.13 -1.52 -11.92
C LYS A 154 1.56 -1.21 -13.30
N ILE A 155 2.11 -1.81 -14.36
CA ILE A 155 1.61 -1.60 -15.72
C ILE A 155 0.18 -2.15 -15.87
N SER A 156 -0.04 -3.39 -15.43
CA SER A 156 -1.28 -4.12 -15.75
C SER A 156 -2.42 -3.99 -14.72
N MET A 157 -2.10 -3.62 -13.49
CA MET A 157 -2.96 -3.69 -12.29
C MET A 157 -3.42 -5.12 -11.92
N LYS A 158 -2.76 -6.19 -12.39
CA LYS A 158 -3.16 -7.56 -12.04
C LYS A 158 -2.51 -8.01 -10.72
N TYR A 159 -3.31 -8.27 -9.68
CA TYR A 159 -2.81 -8.76 -8.38
C TYR A 159 -1.97 -10.05 -8.49
N ASP A 160 -2.25 -10.89 -9.48
CA ASP A 160 -1.62 -12.21 -9.65
C ASP A 160 -0.08 -12.13 -9.74
N TYR A 161 0.48 -11.02 -10.23
CA TYR A 161 1.92 -10.83 -10.29
C TYR A 161 2.58 -10.91 -8.91
N LEU A 162 1.97 -10.33 -7.87
CA LEU A 162 2.54 -10.32 -6.51
C LEU A 162 2.01 -11.44 -5.62
N LYS A 163 1.02 -12.21 -6.07
CA LYS A 163 0.37 -13.25 -5.27
C LYS A 163 1.35 -14.27 -4.69
N ASN A 164 2.36 -14.66 -5.47
CA ASN A 164 3.36 -15.65 -5.06
C ASN A 164 4.55 -15.05 -4.30
N TYR A 165 4.63 -13.71 -4.23
CA TYR A 165 5.72 -12.99 -3.56
C TYR A 165 5.27 -12.29 -2.28
N ALA A 166 3.96 -12.27 -2.00
CA ALA A 166 3.43 -11.74 -0.77
C ALA A 166 3.95 -12.54 0.43
N ARG A 167 4.69 -11.87 1.31
CA ARG A 167 5.20 -12.45 2.56
C ARG A 167 4.47 -11.83 3.75
N ASN A 168 4.17 -12.67 4.74
CA ASN A 168 3.60 -12.21 6.01
C ASN A 168 4.65 -11.58 6.94
N LYS A 169 5.94 -11.88 6.73
CA LYS A 169 7.05 -11.26 7.46
C LYS A 169 7.38 -9.94 6.78
N GLN A 170 7.14 -8.82 7.47
CA GLN A 170 7.59 -7.50 7.03
C GLN A 170 8.87 -7.13 7.79
N TYR A 171 9.80 -6.48 7.09
CA TYR A 171 11.02 -5.85 7.62
C TYR A 171 12.10 -6.76 8.21
N PHE A 172 11.86 -8.01 8.58
CA PHE A 172 12.89 -8.84 9.21
C PHE A 172 13.19 -10.12 8.43
N ASP A 173 13.76 -9.93 7.24
CA ASP A 173 14.13 -11.04 6.35
C ASP A 173 15.26 -11.91 6.92
N GLU A 174 15.31 -13.16 6.47
CA GLU A 174 16.21 -14.19 6.99
C GLU A 174 17.68 -13.92 6.66
N PHE A 175 17.96 -13.15 5.59
CA PHE A 175 19.33 -12.80 5.20
C PHE A 175 19.94 -11.69 6.07
N VAL A 176 19.16 -11.02 6.94
CA VAL A 176 19.68 -9.98 7.84
C VAL A 176 20.40 -10.65 9.02
N PRO A 177 21.72 -10.46 9.20
CA PRO A 177 22.49 -11.17 10.22
C PRO A 177 22.39 -10.48 11.58
N PHE A 178 21.25 -10.66 12.28
CA PHE A 178 21.09 -10.11 13.63
C PHE A 178 22.03 -10.77 14.65
N SER A 179 22.40 -9.99 15.66
CA SER A 179 23.29 -10.34 16.76
C SER A 179 22.70 -9.94 18.12
N GLU A 180 23.44 -10.13 19.21
CA GLU A 180 23.01 -9.75 20.57
C GLU A 180 23.15 -8.24 20.87
N ASN A 181 23.88 -7.50 20.03
CA ASN A 181 24.24 -6.10 20.23
C ASN A 181 23.52 -5.18 19.21
N GLU A 182 22.27 -5.50 18.89
CA GLU A 182 21.53 -4.70 17.91
C GLU A 182 21.09 -3.35 18.47
N VAL A 183 21.29 -2.31 17.65
CA VAL A 183 20.67 -0.99 17.79
C VAL A 183 19.68 -0.82 16.66
N PHE A 184 18.39 -1.01 16.99
CA PHE A 184 17.30 -0.92 16.03
C PHE A 184 16.68 0.48 16.02
N VAL A 185 16.63 1.11 14.86
CA VAL A 185 15.96 2.39 14.63
C VAL A 185 14.66 2.18 13.87
N ASP A 186 13.56 2.62 14.46
CA ASP A 186 12.22 2.54 13.90
C ASP A 186 11.71 3.94 13.57
N CYS A 187 11.82 4.31 12.29
CA CYS A 187 11.30 5.57 11.77
C CYS A 187 9.81 5.39 11.46
N GLY A 188 8.92 6.10 12.16
CA GLY A 188 7.48 5.87 12.07
C GLY A 188 7.05 4.62 12.83
N ALA A 189 7.32 4.63 14.14
CA ALA A 189 7.09 3.49 15.03
C ALA A 189 5.60 3.20 15.30
N TYR A 190 4.69 4.08 14.88
CA TYR A 190 3.26 4.00 15.13
C TYR A 190 2.98 3.76 16.62
N ILE A 191 2.28 2.68 16.96
CA ILE A 191 2.01 2.32 18.35
C ILE A 191 3.11 1.46 18.96
N GLY A 192 4.26 1.27 18.33
CA GLY A 192 5.40 0.45 18.78
C GLY A 192 5.26 -1.05 18.45
N ASP A 193 4.48 -1.39 17.43
CA ASP A 193 4.29 -2.77 16.95
C ASP A 193 5.53 -3.32 16.24
N SER A 194 6.24 -2.49 15.47
CA SER A 194 7.47 -2.86 14.78
C SER A 194 8.60 -3.21 15.75
N ALA A 195 8.73 -2.48 16.87
CA ALA A 195 9.65 -2.81 17.95
C ALA A 195 9.36 -4.18 18.59
N ILE A 196 8.09 -4.57 18.72
CA ILE A 196 7.71 -5.90 19.21
C ILE A 196 8.07 -6.97 18.19
N ALA A 197 7.71 -6.75 16.93
CA ALA A 197 8.02 -7.69 15.85
C ALA A 197 9.52 -7.94 15.74
N PHE A 198 10.36 -6.91 15.93
CA PHE A 198 11.81 -7.04 16.03
C PHE A 198 12.24 -7.97 17.17
N ILE A 199 11.73 -7.75 18.39
CA ILE A 199 12.06 -8.58 19.57
C ILE A 199 11.60 -10.03 19.38
N GLU A 200 10.41 -10.24 18.81
CA GLU A 200 9.91 -11.57 18.50
C GLU A 200 10.79 -12.27 17.47
N GLU A 201 11.29 -11.54 16.47
CA GLU A 201 12.20 -12.09 15.48
C GLU A 201 13.55 -12.48 16.08
N LEU A 202 14.14 -11.64 16.94
CA LEU A 202 15.36 -11.99 17.67
C LEU A 202 15.17 -13.29 18.47
N LYS A 203 14.06 -13.40 19.22
CA LYS A 203 13.73 -14.60 20.00
C LYS A 203 13.60 -15.84 19.13
N LYS A 204 12.93 -15.74 17.96
CA LYS A 204 12.82 -16.86 17.01
C LYS A 204 14.19 -17.34 16.52
N ARG A 205 15.18 -16.45 16.47
CA ARG A 205 16.56 -16.74 16.08
C ARG A 205 17.46 -17.14 17.25
N GLY A 206 16.90 -17.32 18.46
CA GLY A 206 17.64 -17.68 19.66
C GLY A 206 18.42 -16.53 20.30
N ILE A 207 18.20 -15.30 19.85
CA ILE A 207 18.84 -14.09 20.37
C ILE A 207 17.95 -13.50 21.47
N ASN A 208 18.50 -13.39 22.68
CA ASN A 208 17.73 -13.00 23.87
C ASN A 208 18.00 -11.55 24.33
N SER A 209 18.89 -10.83 23.66
CA SER A 209 19.24 -9.45 23.99
C SER A 209 19.41 -8.60 22.74
N TYR A 210 19.30 -7.29 22.96
CA TYR A 210 19.64 -6.22 22.03
C TYR A 210 20.19 -5.07 22.87
N GLU A 211 20.96 -4.19 22.26
CA GLU A 211 21.53 -3.05 22.94
C GLU A 211 20.47 -1.97 23.16
N LYS A 212 19.81 -1.53 22.08
CA LYS A 212 18.83 -0.44 22.14
C LYS A 212 17.79 -0.50 21.02
N ILE A 213 16.60 0.05 21.31
CA ILE A 213 15.60 0.37 20.30
C ILE A 213 15.34 1.88 20.35
N LEU A 214 15.42 2.56 19.20
CA LEU A 214 15.17 3.99 19.03
C LEU A 214 13.92 4.15 18.17
N SER A 215 12.80 4.56 18.76
CA SER A 215 11.51 4.63 18.09
C SER A 215 11.04 6.07 17.92
N PHE A 216 10.83 6.48 16.67
CA PHE A 216 10.41 7.82 16.28
C PHE A 216 8.96 7.79 15.81
N GLU A 217 8.08 8.51 16.49
CA GLU A 217 6.67 8.64 16.10
C GLU A 217 6.20 10.10 16.23
N PRO A 218 5.92 10.80 15.11
CA PRO A 218 5.47 12.18 15.15
C PRO A 218 4.05 12.36 15.73
N ASP A 219 3.14 11.40 15.54
CA ASP A 219 1.77 11.52 16.04
C ASP A 219 1.71 11.39 17.57
N PRO A 220 1.22 12.40 18.30
CA PRO A 220 1.20 12.37 19.76
C PRO A 220 0.30 11.28 20.37
N TYR A 221 -0.74 10.83 19.68
CA TYR A 221 -1.62 9.76 20.13
C TYR A 221 -0.95 8.39 20.01
N ASN A 222 -0.34 8.12 18.86
CA ASN A 222 0.43 6.91 18.61
C ASN A 222 1.65 6.84 19.53
N TYR A 223 2.38 7.94 19.67
CA TYR A 223 3.49 8.07 20.61
C TYR A 223 3.08 7.74 22.06
N LYS A 224 1.98 8.35 22.55
CA LYS A 224 1.44 8.04 23.89
C LYS A 224 1.03 6.58 24.02
N THR A 225 0.52 5.97 22.96
CA THR A 225 0.14 4.56 22.95
C THR A 225 1.37 3.66 22.99
N MET A 226 2.43 3.98 22.23
CA MET A 226 3.71 3.30 22.24
C MET A 226 4.35 3.30 23.63
N LEU A 227 4.38 4.44 24.34
CA LEU A 227 4.94 4.54 25.69
C LEU A 227 4.31 3.56 26.70
N LYS A 228 3.04 3.18 26.51
CA LYS A 228 2.34 2.23 27.39
C LYS A 228 2.90 0.81 27.29
N ARG A 229 3.62 0.47 26.21
CA ARG A 229 4.20 -0.86 26.00
C ARG A 229 5.37 -1.18 26.94
N LYS A 230 6.07 -0.16 27.46
CA LYS A 230 7.21 -0.30 28.39
C LYS A 230 8.25 -1.33 27.92
N ILE A 231 8.70 -1.21 26.67
CA ILE A 231 9.71 -2.10 26.10
C ILE A 231 11.07 -1.80 26.76
N LYS A 232 11.80 -2.86 27.13
CA LYS A 232 13.13 -2.75 27.75
C LYS A 232 14.10 -2.05 26.78
N ASN A 233 15.00 -1.21 27.30
CA ASN A 233 16.03 -0.52 26.49
C ASN A 233 15.49 0.21 25.24
N GLN A 234 14.23 0.67 25.28
CA GLN A 234 13.63 1.48 24.22
C GLN A 234 13.70 2.95 24.61
N LEU A 235 14.20 3.80 23.71
CA LEU A 235 14.02 5.25 23.74
C LEU A 235 12.99 5.65 22.71
N CYS A 236 11.99 6.41 23.14
CA CYS A 236 10.89 6.88 22.30
C CYS A 236 11.01 8.38 22.09
N PHE A 237 10.86 8.82 20.85
CA PHE A 237 10.90 10.22 20.45
C PHE A 237 9.57 10.61 19.80
N ASN A 238 8.91 11.65 20.32
CA ASN A 238 7.72 12.20 19.68
C ASN A 238 8.14 13.16 18.55
N LYS A 239 8.73 12.61 17.50
CA LYS A 239 9.33 13.36 16.41
C LYS A 239 9.33 12.53 15.13
N GLY A 240 9.19 13.17 13.97
CA GLY A 240 9.38 12.53 12.68
C GLY A 240 10.85 12.55 12.25
N THR A 241 11.25 11.58 11.44
CA THR A 241 12.57 11.52 10.80
C THR A 241 12.49 12.19 9.43
N SER A 242 13.42 13.07 9.10
CA SER A 242 13.41 13.83 7.85
C SER A 242 14.84 14.12 7.35
N ASP A 243 14.95 14.81 6.21
CA ASP A 243 16.20 15.31 5.63
C ASP A 243 16.59 16.70 6.15
N HIS A 244 15.77 17.28 7.05
CA HIS A 244 16.02 18.58 7.66
C HIS A 244 15.51 18.63 9.11
N VAL A 245 16.00 19.63 9.85
CA VAL A 245 15.51 19.97 11.18
C VAL A 245 14.42 21.02 11.06
N GLY A 246 13.30 20.84 11.76
CA GLY A 246 12.27 21.86 11.84
C GLY A 246 10.89 21.28 12.11
N LYS A 247 9.90 21.86 11.43
CA LYS A 247 8.51 21.43 11.53
C LYS A 247 7.99 21.03 10.17
N SER A 248 7.26 19.92 10.12
CA SER A 248 6.58 19.46 8.92
C SER A 248 5.09 19.28 9.18
N LYS A 249 4.29 19.49 8.13
CA LYS A 249 2.85 19.30 8.18
C LYS A 249 2.49 17.86 7.81
N PHE A 250 1.60 17.28 8.59
CA PHE A 250 1.09 15.91 8.46
C PHE A 250 -0.40 15.93 8.17
N SER A 251 -0.81 15.14 7.18
CA SER A 251 -2.21 14.76 7.02
C SER A 251 -2.38 13.40 7.68
N ILE A 252 -3.26 13.33 8.68
CA ILE A 252 -3.65 12.07 9.32
C ILE A 252 -4.86 11.55 8.55
N ASN A 253 -4.70 10.43 7.84
CA ASN A 253 -5.83 9.62 7.40
C ASN A 253 -5.80 8.30 8.17
N ASP A 254 -6.98 7.71 8.45
CA ASP A 254 -7.17 6.52 9.30
C ASP A 254 -6.24 5.33 8.98
N THR A 255 -5.70 5.24 7.77
CA THR A 255 -4.93 4.10 7.25
C THR A 255 -3.49 4.44 6.83
N SER A 256 -3.11 5.72 6.79
CA SER A 256 -1.74 6.17 6.48
C SER A 256 -1.53 7.63 6.86
N SER A 257 -0.37 7.95 7.42
CA SER A 257 0.06 9.32 7.71
C SER A 257 1.15 9.68 6.73
N THR A 258 0.99 10.74 5.95
CA THR A 258 2.07 11.19 5.04
C THR A 258 2.33 12.68 5.20
N PHE A 259 3.58 13.06 4.93
CA PHE A 259 3.98 14.45 4.82
C PHE A 259 3.17 15.15 3.72
N SER A 260 2.49 16.24 4.05
CA SER A 260 1.74 17.03 3.08
C SER A 260 1.79 18.52 3.41
N SER A 261 1.97 19.37 2.39
CA SER A 261 1.97 20.84 2.55
C SER A 261 0.63 21.38 3.05
N SER A 262 -0.45 20.61 2.92
CA SER A 262 -1.81 20.88 3.37
C SER A 262 -2.20 20.18 4.68
N GLY A 263 -1.25 19.54 5.38
CA GLY A 263 -1.53 18.79 6.60
C GLY A 263 -2.09 19.64 7.74
N GLU A 264 -3.02 19.08 8.52
CA GLU A 264 -3.72 19.77 9.62
C GLU A 264 -2.87 19.84 10.90
N ILE A 265 -1.86 18.99 11.03
CA ILE A 265 -1.02 18.90 12.23
C ILE A 265 0.42 19.23 11.88
N SER A 266 1.04 20.11 12.66
CA SER A 266 2.46 20.40 12.58
C SER A 266 3.20 19.57 13.62
N VAL A 267 4.17 18.78 13.18
CA VAL A 267 5.03 17.98 14.06
C VAL A 267 6.48 18.38 13.90
N ASP A 268 7.27 18.16 14.94
CA ASP A 268 8.71 18.36 14.88
C ASP A 268 9.36 17.22 14.07
N VAL A 269 10.36 17.58 13.26
CA VAL A 269 11.16 16.67 12.46
C VAL A 269 12.63 16.98 12.57
N ASP A 270 13.46 15.97 12.37
CA ASP A 270 14.91 16.07 12.47
C ASP A 270 15.60 14.94 11.69
N THR A 271 16.88 15.10 11.44
CA THR A 271 17.72 14.10 10.77
C THR A 271 18.16 13.03 11.76
N LEU A 272 18.29 11.78 11.31
CA LEU A 272 18.82 10.70 12.16
C LEU A 272 20.24 11.01 12.64
N ASP A 273 21.07 11.57 11.76
CA ASP A 273 22.47 11.92 12.05
C ASP A 273 22.62 12.97 13.17
N ASN A 274 21.62 13.84 13.36
CA ASN A 274 21.61 14.82 14.45
C ASN A 274 21.03 14.25 15.76
N MET A 275 20.23 13.18 15.68
CA MET A 275 19.52 12.62 16.84
C MET A 275 20.23 11.40 17.45
N ILE A 276 21.11 10.75 16.71
CA ILE A 276 21.69 9.46 17.07
C ILE A 276 23.22 9.55 16.95
N ASP A 277 23.89 9.54 18.09
CA ASP A 277 25.36 9.53 18.16
C ASP A 277 25.95 8.10 18.12
N GLU A 278 25.11 7.08 18.38
CA GLU A 278 25.52 5.69 18.47
C GLU A 278 25.47 4.96 17.12
N ARG A 279 26.26 3.89 16.99
CA ARG A 279 26.27 3.07 15.78
C ARG A 279 24.95 2.31 15.65
N ILE A 280 24.22 2.60 14.57
CA ILE A 280 23.00 1.87 14.21
C ILE A 280 23.37 0.56 13.50
N THR A 281 22.66 -0.53 13.82
CA THR A 281 22.83 -1.83 13.16
C THR A 281 21.67 -2.17 12.24
N TYR A 282 20.47 -1.65 12.52
CA TYR A 282 19.30 -1.87 11.68
C TYR A 282 18.36 -0.65 11.66
N ILE A 283 17.92 -0.22 10.48
CA ILE A 283 16.96 0.87 10.30
C ILE A 283 15.73 0.31 9.58
N LYS A 284 14.56 0.45 10.19
CA LYS A 284 13.28 0.35 9.50
C LYS A 284 12.77 1.75 9.22
N ASN A 285 12.36 1.98 7.97
CA ASN A 285 11.71 3.21 7.55
C ASN A 285 10.23 2.96 7.29
N GLY A 286 9.36 3.59 8.08
CA GLY A 286 7.92 3.66 7.84
C GLY A 286 7.60 4.80 6.89
N HIS A 287 6.61 4.61 6.02
CA HIS A 287 6.09 5.64 5.12
C HIS A 287 5.03 6.50 5.80
#